data_AF-A0A644Z3N6-F1
#
_entry.id   AF-A0A644Z3N6-F1
#
_cell.length_a   1.000
_cell.length_b   1.000
_cell.length_c   1.000
_cell.angle_alpha   90.00
_cell.angle_beta   90.00
_cell.angle_gamma   90.00
#
_symmetry.space_group_name_H-M   'P 1'
#
loop_
_entity.id
_entity.type
_entity.pdbx_description
1 polymer ?
#
loop_
_entity_poly.entity_id
_entity_poly.type
_entity_poly.pdbx_seq_one_letter_code
_entity_poly.pdbx_strand_id
1 'polypeptide(L)'
;MIHPYKTREGGATVTIFDPYDCHNHCPFCINKGEYADLTGFSAENICRSIDQMDAITPECDFVFTGGEPLADLNVLQSMLDHIPATHKVYINTTLPVSEHQSESDIVEFTRRNRDKITCINVSRHMQKYVVESNDALLSRLAVPFRINCVLYKDYPKAGLIPYLERFRKIPGANIQFRFDYTATTPENLYDEAGDMILGDLKKISRYTGLDGCRMRCGFHFDYKGMELTYHKTLPYSTIVERDDRDGVTYDILYDILIKQNGDIHSDWDGTKLDVDAYAKAVFEPYDLRWLEKIAC
;
A
#
# COMPACT_ATOMS: atom_id res chain seq x y z
N MET A 1 -4.62 -14.39 21.57
CA MET A 1 -3.47 -13.52 21.91
C MET A 1 -2.50 -14.31 22.77
N ILE A 2 -1.21 -14.30 22.43
CA ILE A 2 -0.15 -14.91 23.25
C ILE A 2 0.69 -13.80 23.94
N HIS A 3 0.85 -12.63 23.29
CA HIS A 3 1.67 -11.52 23.77
C HIS A 3 0.92 -10.18 23.73
N PRO A 4 1.26 -9.19 24.57
CA PRO A 4 0.73 -7.84 24.46
C PRO A 4 1.14 -7.17 23.14
N TYR A 5 0.32 -6.23 22.67
CA TYR A 5 0.61 -5.49 21.45
C TYR A 5 1.61 -4.35 21.66
N LYS A 6 2.43 -4.12 20.63
CA LYS A 6 3.26 -2.93 20.47
C LYS A 6 3.09 -2.38 19.05
N THR A 7 3.20 -1.07 18.86
CA THR A 7 3.15 -0.46 17.53
C THR A 7 3.96 0.83 17.50
N ARG A 8 4.18 1.38 16.30
CA ARG A 8 4.89 2.65 16.14
C ARG A 8 4.09 3.83 16.71
N GLU A 9 4.76 4.90 17.09
CA GLU A 9 4.15 6.21 17.33
C GLU A 9 3.28 6.60 16.12
N GLY A 10 2.05 7.04 16.40
CA GLY A 10 1.00 7.24 15.40
C GLY A 10 0.16 6.00 15.08
N GLY A 11 0.59 4.79 15.46
CA GLY A 11 -0.16 3.55 15.28
C GLY A 11 0.18 2.75 14.02
N ALA A 12 -0.27 1.50 13.97
CA ALA A 12 -0.18 0.65 12.78
C ALA A 12 -0.99 1.26 11.63
N THR A 13 -0.56 1.06 10.39
CA THR A 13 -1.33 1.47 9.21
C THR A 13 -2.61 0.67 9.16
N VAL A 14 -3.74 1.28 8.84
CA VAL A 14 -5.01 0.57 8.68
C VAL A 14 -5.31 0.39 7.20
N THR A 15 -5.22 -0.85 6.72
CA THR A 15 -5.54 -1.24 5.35
C THR A 15 -7.01 -1.67 5.27
N ILE A 16 -7.80 -0.95 4.49
CA ILE A 16 -9.24 -1.17 4.31
C ILE A 16 -9.48 -1.92 3.01
N PHE A 17 -10.21 -3.03 3.08
CA PHE A 17 -10.71 -3.74 1.92
C PHE A 17 -12.10 -3.26 1.55
N ASP A 18 -12.24 -2.69 0.36
CA ASP A 18 -13.52 -2.14 -0.08
C ASP A 18 -14.61 -3.23 -0.18
N PRO A 19 -15.87 -2.92 0.17
CA PRO A 19 -16.97 -3.88 0.26
C PRO A 19 -17.68 -4.13 -1.08
N TYR A 20 -16.97 -4.06 -2.20
CA TYR A 20 -17.51 -4.28 -3.55
C TYR A 20 -16.45 -4.85 -4.50
N ASP A 21 -16.89 -5.62 -5.50
CA ASP A 21 -15.99 -6.28 -6.45
C ASP A 21 -15.32 -5.26 -7.39
N CYS A 22 -14.09 -5.60 -7.77
CA CYS A 22 -13.27 -4.89 -8.74
C CYS A 22 -13.75 -5.05 -10.18
N HIS A 23 -14.43 -6.16 -10.48
CA HIS A 23 -14.75 -6.65 -11.83
C HIS A 23 -13.55 -6.81 -12.80
N ASN A 24 -12.34 -6.48 -12.36
CA ASN A 24 -11.12 -6.45 -13.16
C ASN A 24 -10.42 -7.81 -13.31
N HIS A 25 -10.93 -8.87 -12.68
CA HIS A 25 -10.50 -10.27 -12.87
C HIS A 25 -8.98 -10.54 -12.83
N CYS A 26 -8.17 -9.65 -12.25
CA CYS A 26 -6.71 -9.69 -12.28
C CYS A 26 -6.17 -11.08 -11.90
N PRO A 27 -5.27 -11.69 -12.70
CA PRO A 27 -4.79 -13.05 -12.46
C PRO A 27 -3.92 -13.20 -11.21
N PHE A 28 -3.37 -12.09 -10.69
CA PHE A 28 -2.51 -12.04 -9.51
C PHE A 28 -3.24 -11.50 -8.26
N CYS A 29 -4.54 -11.20 -8.35
CA CYS A 29 -5.29 -10.74 -7.19
C CYS A 29 -5.52 -11.91 -6.24
N ILE A 30 -4.74 -11.94 -5.14
CA ILE A 30 -4.80 -13.00 -4.13
C ILE A 30 -6.15 -13.01 -3.40
N ASN A 31 -6.78 -11.84 -3.24
CA ASN A 31 -8.07 -11.71 -2.58
C ASN A 31 -9.27 -11.90 -3.52
N LYS A 32 -9.06 -12.21 -4.81
CA LYS A 32 -10.16 -12.38 -5.78
C LYS A 32 -11.18 -13.43 -5.34
N GLY A 33 -10.72 -14.47 -4.64
CA GLY A 33 -11.60 -15.50 -4.08
C GLY A 33 -12.55 -14.96 -3.01
N GLU A 34 -12.11 -13.97 -2.22
CA GLU A 34 -12.95 -13.32 -1.20
C GLU A 34 -14.08 -12.50 -1.83
N TYR A 35 -13.86 -11.92 -3.01
CA TYR A 35 -14.84 -11.12 -3.74
C TYR A 35 -15.82 -11.95 -4.59
N ALA A 36 -15.68 -13.28 -4.61
CA ALA A 36 -16.59 -14.16 -5.35
C ALA A 36 -17.99 -14.26 -4.71
N ASP A 37 -18.08 -14.01 -3.40
CA ASP A 37 -19.34 -13.93 -2.66
C ASP A 37 -19.36 -12.62 -1.85
N LEU A 38 -20.22 -11.69 -2.25
CA LEU A 38 -20.34 -10.38 -1.61
C LEU A 38 -21.29 -10.43 -0.39
N THR A 39 -21.82 -11.60 -0.04
CA THR A 39 -22.72 -11.76 1.11
C THR A 39 -22.01 -11.34 2.40
N GLY A 40 -22.60 -10.42 3.14
CA GLY A 40 -22.07 -9.91 4.40
C GLY A 40 -21.07 -8.77 4.26
N PHE A 41 -20.75 -8.33 3.04
CA PHE A 41 -19.98 -7.10 2.84
C PHE A 41 -20.79 -5.89 3.33
N SER A 42 -20.13 -4.95 3.99
CA SER A 42 -20.83 -3.84 4.66
C SER A 42 -19.94 -2.62 4.81
N ALA A 43 -20.24 -1.58 4.01
CA ALA A 43 -19.63 -0.27 4.17
C ALA A 43 -19.92 0.33 5.56
N GLU A 44 -21.11 0.11 6.12
CA GLU A 44 -21.47 0.58 7.46
C GLU A 44 -20.59 -0.05 8.55
N ASN A 45 -20.29 -1.36 8.45
CA ASN A 45 -19.38 -2.02 9.39
C ASN A 45 -17.95 -1.52 9.23
N ILE A 46 -17.52 -1.25 7.99
CA ILE A 46 -16.20 -0.66 7.71
C ILE A 46 -16.10 0.73 8.33
N CYS A 47 -17.10 1.60 8.15
CA CYS A 47 -17.14 2.93 8.79
C CYS A 47 -17.03 2.83 10.31
N ARG A 48 -17.76 1.91 10.96
CA ARG A 48 -17.62 1.66 12.40
C ARG A 48 -16.21 1.24 12.80
N SER A 49 -15.56 0.44 11.97
CA SER A 49 -14.19 -0.04 12.21
C SER A 49 -13.16 1.07 12.02
N ILE A 50 -13.38 1.96 11.05
CA ILE A 50 -12.60 3.19 10.88
C ILE A 50 -12.70 4.05 12.14
N ASP A 51 -13.93 4.32 12.62
CA ASP A 51 -14.16 5.11 13.84
C ASP A 51 -13.45 4.48 15.05
N GLN A 52 -13.47 3.15 15.16
CA GLN A 52 -12.80 2.43 16.24
C GLN A 52 -11.27 2.54 16.16
N MET A 53 -10.69 2.50 14.96
CA MET A 53 -9.25 2.64 14.77
C MET A 53 -8.75 4.08 14.93
N ASP A 54 -9.53 5.07 14.49
CA ASP A 54 -9.26 6.50 14.77
C ASP A 54 -9.23 6.74 16.29
N ALA A 55 -10.23 6.25 17.02
CA ALA A 55 -10.30 6.43 18.47
C ALA A 55 -9.09 5.84 19.23
N ILE A 56 -8.48 4.75 18.72
CA ILE A 56 -7.32 4.09 19.33
C ILE A 56 -6.01 4.72 18.88
N THR A 57 -5.89 5.05 17.59
CA THR A 57 -4.68 5.58 16.96
C THR A 57 -5.02 6.74 16.03
N PRO A 58 -5.20 7.97 16.57
CA PRO A 58 -5.80 9.12 15.85
C PRO A 58 -4.87 9.77 14.82
N GLU A 59 -3.66 9.23 14.64
CA GLU A 59 -2.65 9.73 13.71
C GLU A 59 -2.11 8.63 12.78
N CYS A 60 -2.79 7.46 12.73
CA CYS A 60 -2.38 6.37 11.86
C CYS A 60 -2.65 6.68 10.38
N ASP A 61 -2.02 5.92 9.48
CA ASP A 61 -2.28 6.06 8.05
C ASP A 61 -3.37 5.06 7.62
N PHE A 62 -4.32 5.49 6.78
CA PHE A 62 -5.33 4.63 6.17
C PHE A 62 -5.00 4.35 4.70
N VAL A 63 -5.22 3.10 4.26
CA VAL A 63 -4.98 2.66 2.88
C VAL A 63 -6.18 1.91 2.35
N PHE A 64 -6.88 2.46 1.36
CA PHE A 64 -7.95 1.74 0.66
C PHE A 64 -7.38 0.79 -0.40
N THR A 65 -7.85 -0.44 -0.41
CA THR A 65 -7.47 -1.52 -1.32
C THR A 65 -8.54 -2.61 -1.35
N GLY A 66 -8.22 -3.79 -1.89
CA GLY A 66 -9.22 -4.78 -2.25
C GLY A 66 -10.09 -4.24 -3.37
N GLY A 67 -11.02 -5.05 -3.89
CA GLY A 67 -11.96 -4.63 -4.92
C GLY A 67 -11.29 -3.75 -5.99
N GLU A 68 -11.97 -2.68 -6.37
CA GLU A 68 -11.37 -1.54 -7.03
C GLU A 68 -11.89 -0.29 -6.32
N PRO A 69 -11.10 0.40 -5.48
CA PRO A 69 -11.62 1.47 -4.62
C PRO A 69 -12.37 2.58 -5.36
N LEU A 70 -12.02 2.83 -6.62
CA LEU A 70 -12.67 3.87 -7.42
C LEU A 70 -13.91 3.37 -8.17
N ALA A 71 -14.31 2.10 -8.00
CA ALA A 71 -15.48 1.49 -8.64
C ALA A 71 -16.82 1.89 -8.01
N ASP A 72 -16.84 2.40 -6.78
CA ASP A 72 -18.02 3.07 -6.20
C ASP A 72 -17.59 4.33 -5.43
N LEU A 73 -17.65 5.48 -6.11
CA LEU A 73 -17.23 6.76 -5.54
C LEU A 73 -18.14 7.24 -4.41
N ASN A 74 -19.39 6.79 -4.35
CA ASN A 74 -20.33 7.19 -3.28
C ASN A 74 -20.02 6.42 -2.00
N VAL A 75 -19.80 5.10 -2.12
CA VAL A 75 -19.42 4.26 -0.98
C VAL A 75 -18.03 4.66 -0.50
N LEU A 76 -17.05 4.84 -1.39
CA LEU A 76 -15.73 5.34 -1.01
C LEU A 76 -15.82 6.70 -0.31
N GLN A 77 -16.64 7.64 -0.78
CA GLN A 77 -16.83 8.92 -0.10
C GLN A 77 -17.36 8.73 1.32
N SER A 78 -18.36 7.87 1.50
CA SER A 78 -18.92 7.61 2.83
C SER A 78 -17.88 7.08 3.81
N MET A 79 -16.93 6.24 3.36
CA MET A 79 -15.83 5.77 4.22
C MET A 79 -14.77 6.86 4.46
N LEU A 80 -14.46 7.70 3.45
CA LEU A 80 -13.55 8.84 3.61
C LEU A 80 -14.07 9.89 4.59
N ASP A 81 -15.39 10.08 4.65
CA ASP A 81 -16.03 11.05 5.55
C ASP A 81 -15.86 10.66 7.04
N HIS A 82 -15.63 9.39 7.33
CA HIS A 82 -15.33 8.87 8.68
C HIS A 82 -13.86 9.00 9.10
N ILE A 83 -12.93 9.28 8.17
CA ILE A 83 -11.51 9.39 8.50
C ILE A 83 -11.19 10.86 8.81
N PRO A 84 -10.77 11.26 10.03
CA PRO A 84 -10.37 12.64 10.31
C PRO A 84 -9.16 13.13 9.50
N ALA A 85 -8.94 14.46 9.47
CA ALA A 85 -7.81 15.06 8.73
C ALA A 85 -6.44 14.89 9.41
N THR A 86 -6.40 14.29 10.60
CA THR A 86 -5.17 13.92 11.31
C THR A 86 -4.45 12.74 10.65
N HIS A 87 -5.16 11.95 9.87
CA HIS A 87 -4.63 10.80 9.15
C HIS A 87 -4.15 11.15 7.75
N LYS A 88 -3.18 10.37 7.26
CA LYS A 88 -2.92 10.29 5.82
C LYS A 88 -3.77 9.21 5.20
N VAL A 89 -4.25 9.46 3.99
CA VAL A 89 -5.09 8.51 3.25
C VAL A 89 -4.45 8.18 1.90
N TYR A 90 -4.27 6.89 1.66
CA TYR A 90 -3.76 6.36 0.40
C TYR A 90 -4.83 5.49 -0.27
N ILE A 91 -4.83 5.47 -1.59
CA ILE A 91 -5.74 4.61 -2.38
C ILE A 91 -4.90 3.75 -3.33
N ASN A 92 -5.01 2.44 -3.22
CA ASN A 92 -4.39 1.48 -4.12
C ASN A 92 -5.41 1.03 -5.16
N THR A 93 -5.23 1.46 -6.40
CA THR A 93 -6.20 1.27 -7.48
C THR A 93 -5.53 0.72 -8.73
N THR A 94 -6.24 -0.08 -9.52
CA THR A 94 -5.81 -0.38 -10.90
C THR A 94 -6.21 0.74 -11.86
N LEU A 95 -7.11 1.62 -11.42
CA LEU A 95 -7.71 2.71 -12.19
C LEU A 95 -8.09 2.20 -13.59
N PRO A 96 -9.01 1.22 -13.69
CA PRO A 96 -9.40 0.62 -14.95
C PRO A 96 -10.23 1.60 -15.77
N VAL A 97 -10.50 1.25 -17.03
CA VAL A 97 -11.66 1.84 -17.72
C VAL A 97 -12.92 1.30 -17.04
N SER A 98 -13.81 2.21 -16.62
CA SER A 98 -15.09 1.86 -16.00
C SER A 98 -16.25 2.15 -16.94
N GLU A 99 -17.26 1.28 -16.95
CA GLU A 99 -18.54 1.53 -17.63
C GLU A 99 -19.48 2.39 -16.77
N HIS A 100 -19.19 2.53 -15.48
CA HIS A 100 -20.04 3.20 -14.48
C HIS A 100 -19.55 4.58 -14.07
N GLN A 101 -18.24 4.86 -14.23
CA GLN A 101 -17.67 6.18 -14.01
C GLN A 101 -16.92 6.67 -15.25
N SER A 102 -17.09 7.95 -15.57
CA SER A 102 -16.25 8.63 -16.55
C SER A 102 -14.92 9.06 -15.94
N GLU A 103 -13.92 9.31 -16.78
CA GLU A 103 -12.67 9.94 -16.37
C GLU A 103 -12.89 11.29 -15.66
N SER A 104 -13.93 12.03 -16.05
CA SER A 104 -14.29 13.31 -15.44
C SER A 104 -14.79 13.14 -14.00
N ASP A 105 -15.54 12.07 -13.72
CA ASP A 105 -16.02 11.78 -12.37
C ASP A 105 -14.85 11.46 -11.42
N ILE A 106 -13.85 10.72 -11.90
CA ILE A 106 -12.61 10.46 -11.15
C ILE A 106 -11.86 11.77 -10.86
N VAL A 107 -11.67 12.62 -11.87
CA VAL A 107 -10.99 13.91 -11.68
C VAL A 107 -11.73 14.78 -10.67
N GLU A 108 -13.05 14.87 -10.79
CA GLU A 108 -13.89 15.62 -9.86
C GLU A 108 -13.80 15.08 -8.43
N PHE A 109 -13.84 13.76 -8.27
CA PHE A 109 -13.69 13.10 -6.98
C PHE A 109 -12.33 13.42 -6.33
N THR A 110 -11.23 13.32 -7.10
CA THR A 110 -9.90 13.66 -6.58
C THR A 110 -9.79 15.14 -6.23
N ARG A 111 -10.44 16.03 -6.99
CA ARG A 111 -10.46 17.47 -6.73
C ARG A 111 -11.22 17.81 -5.46
N ARG A 112 -12.37 17.18 -5.23
CA ARG A 112 -13.17 17.33 -4.00
C ARG A 112 -12.40 16.88 -2.77
N ASN A 113 -11.64 15.78 -2.88
CA ASN A 113 -10.94 15.15 -1.76
C ASN A 113 -9.44 15.49 -1.68
N ARG A 114 -8.99 16.56 -2.33
CA ARG A 114 -7.56 16.89 -2.47
C ARG A 114 -6.81 17.12 -1.17
N ASP A 115 -7.51 17.56 -0.14
CA ASP A 115 -6.94 17.83 1.18
C ASP A 115 -7.06 16.61 2.12
N LYS A 116 -7.76 15.55 1.68
CA LYS A 116 -7.93 14.28 2.40
C LYS A 116 -7.01 13.20 1.86
N ILE A 117 -6.98 13.01 0.54
CA ILE A 117 -6.21 11.96 -0.12
C ILE A 117 -4.75 12.42 -0.26
N THR A 118 -3.85 11.72 0.43
CA THR A 118 -2.42 11.99 0.42
C THR A 118 -1.78 11.55 -0.90
N CYS A 119 -2.09 10.33 -1.37
CA CYS A 119 -1.57 9.84 -2.64
C CYS A 119 -2.41 8.68 -3.19
N ILE A 120 -2.55 8.60 -4.52
CA ILE A 120 -3.13 7.46 -5.22
C ILE A 120 -2.01 6.61 -5.81
N ASN A 121 -1.92 5.36 -5.35
CA ASN A 121 -1.02 4.35 -5.91
C ASN A 121 -1.73 3.64 -7.07
N VAL A 122 -1.35 3.98 -8.29
CA VAL A 122 -1.95 3.45 -9.52
C VAL A 122 -1.13 2.26 -9.99
N SER A 123 -1.74 1.07 -9.99
CA SER A 123 -1.10 -0.16 -10.45
C SER A 123 -0.95 -0.16 -11.97
N ARG A 124 0.28 -0.24 -12.45
CA ARG A 124 0.62 -0.42 -13.87
C ARG A 124 1.72 -1.48 -13.94
N HIS A 125 1.43 -2.63 -14.50
CA HIS A 125 2.41 -3.70 -14.59
C HIS A 125 3.11 -3.69 -15.95
N MET A 126 4.35 -4.20 -16.01
CA MET A 126 5.06 -4.31 -17.29
C MET A 126 4.38 -5.25 -18.28
N GLN A 127 3.67 -6.26 -17.76
CA GLN A 127 2.73 -7.07 -18.51
C GLN A 127 1.33 -6.52 -18.29
N LYS A 128 0.55 -6.36 -19.36
CA LYS A 128 -0.82 -5.86 -19.26
C LYS A 128 -1.76 -6.99 -18.89
N TYR A 129 -2.32 -6.90 -17.68
CA TYR A 129 -3.26 -7.88 -17.17
C TYR A 129 -4.71 -7.38 -17.12
N VAL A 130 -4.91 -6.06 -17.19
CA VAL A 130 -6.22 -5.40 -17.19
C VAL A 130 -6.26 -4.34 -18.29
N VAL A 131 -7.47 -3.91 -18.64
CA VAL A 131 -7.67 -2.74 -19.51
C VAL A 131 -7.44 -1.47 -18.68
N GLU A 132 -6.18 -1.03 -18.65
CA GLU A 132 -5.75 0.19 -17.96
C GLU A 132 -6.45 1.43 -18.55
N SER A 133 -6.85 2.38 -17.70
CA SER A 133 -7.20 3.73 -18.16
C SER A 133 -6.00 4.41 -18.83
N ASN A 134 -6.32 5.37 -19.71
CA ASN A 134 -5.32 6.13 -20.47
C ASN A 134 -4.37 6.90 -19.53
N ASP A 135 -3.08 6.87 -19.82
CA ASP A 135 -2.04 7.64 -19.11
C ASP A 135 -2.36 9.14 -19.02
N ALA A 136 -3.08 9.70 -19.99
CA ALA A 136 -3.51 11.09 -19.97
C ALA A 136 -4.40 11.44 -18.76
N LEU A 137 -5.13 10.46 -18.20
CA LEU A 137 -5.91 10.64 -16.97
C LEU A 137 -5.00 10.91 -15.77
N LEU A 138 -3.82 10.29 -15.70
CA LEU A 138 -2.89 10.45 -14.57
C LEU A 138 -2.47 11.91 -14.39
N SER A 139 -2.22 12.63 -15.49
CA SER A 139 -1.88 14.07 -15.45
C SER A 139 -3.02 14.98 -15.00
N ARG A 140 -4.26 14.46 -14.95
CA ARG A 140 -5.46 15.21 -14.58
C ARG A 140 -5.91 14.93 -13.13
N LEU A 141 -5.34 13.93 -12.46
CA LEU A 141 -5.64 13.68 -11.05
C LEU A 141 -5.27 14.92 -10.23
N ALA A 142 -6.19 15.39 -9.39
CA ALA A 142 -5.99 16.59 -8.58
C ALA A 142 -5.23 16.32 -7.26
N VAL A 143 -4.70 15.10 -7.11
CA VAL A 143 -3.94 14.61 -5.96
C VAL A 143 -2.63 13.98 -6.43
N PRO A 144 -1.60 13.92 -5.58
CA PRO A 144 -0.39 13.17 -5.89
C PRO A 144 -0.70 11.73 -6.29
N PHE A 145 0.05 11.21 -7.23
CA PHE A 145 -0.04 9.81 -7.62
C PHE A 145 1.35 9.19 -7.74
N ARG A 146 1.36 7.87 -7.68
CA ARG A 146 2.55 7.04 -7.83
C ARG A 146 2.20 5.82 -8.66
N ILE A 147 3.08 5.46 -9.58
CA ILE A 147 2.94 4.23 -10.34
C ILE A 147 3.46 3.08 -9.51
N ASN A 148 2.63 2.07 -9.27
CA ASN A 148 3.01 0.86 -8.54
C ASN A 148 3.16 -0.31 -9.52
N CYS A 149 4.30 -0.99 -9.49
CA CYS A 149 4.59 -2.12 -10.39
C CYS A 149 5.26 -3.27 -9.64
N VAL A 150 4.56 -4.40 -9.53
CA VAL A 150 5.17 -5.64 -9.04
C VAL A 150 6.09 -6.21 -10.13
N LEU A 151 7.34 -6.51 -9.76
CA LEU A 151 8.32 -7.21 -10.59
C LEU A 151 8.50 -8.63 -10.08
N TYR A 152 7.93 -9.59 -10.79
CA TYR A 152 8.18 -11.02 -10.57
C TYR A 152 9.59 -11.41 -11.00
N LYS A 153 10.11 -12.55 -10.53
CA LYS A 153 11.49 -12.99 -10.85
C LYS A 153 11.80 -13.08 -12.35
N ASP A 154 10.79 -13.35 -13.17
CA ASP A 154 10.84 -13.50 -14.63
C ASP A 154 10.28 -12.29 -15.41
N TYR A 155 10.23 -11.11 -14.77
CA TYR A 155 9.77 -9.88 -15.40
C TYR A 155 10.52 -9.57 -16.72
N PRO A 156 9.85 -8.95 -17.72
CA PRO A 156 10.44 -8.72 -19.03
C PRO A 156 11.49 -7.59 -18.98
N LYS A 157 12.73 -7.92 -18.61
CA LYS A 157 13.84 -6.97 -18.39
C LYS A 157 14.03 -5.97 -19.54
N ALA A 158 13.92 -6.43 -20.79
CA ALA A 158 14.03 -5.58 -21.98
C ALA A 158 12.97 -4.46 -22.03
N GLY A 159 11.85 -4.63 -21.32
CA GLY A 159 10.77 -3.65 -21.20
C GLY A 159 11.00 -2.57 -20.14
N LEU A 160 12.04 -2.65 -19.29
CA LEU A 160 12.24 -1.69 -18.20
C LEU A 160 12.40 -0.26 -18.72
N ILE A 161 13.35 -0.02 -19.63
CA ILE A 161 13.58 1.32 -20.18
C ILE A 161 12.32 1.86 -20.89
N PRO A 162 11.66 1.12 -21.80
CA PRO A 162 10.39 1.56 -22.38
C PRO A 162 9.32 1.91 -21.33
N TYR A 163 9.22 1.11 -20.26
CA TYR A 163 8.28 1.34 -19.16
C TYR A 163 8.61 2.63 -18.40
N LEU A 164 9.87 2.86 -18.05
CA LEU A 164 10.33 4.11 -17.40
C LEU A 164 10.08 5.33 -18.31
N GLU A 165 10.40 5.23 -19.60
CA GLU A 165 10.19 6.33 -20.57
C GLU A 165 8.70 6.63 -20.85
N ARG A 166 7.78 5.67 -20.63
CA ARG A 166 6.33 5.91 -20.67
C ARG A 166 5.93 6.90 -19.58
N PHE A 167 6.26 6.60 -18.33
CA PHE A 167 5.81 7.41 -17.18
C PHE A 167 6.64 8.67 -16.96
N ARG A 168 7.92 8.70 -17.38
CA ARG A 168 8.75 9.93 -17.31
C ARG A 168 8.16 11.11 -18.08
N LYS A 169 7.32 10.84 -19.09
CA LYS A 169 6.63 11.87 -19.87
C LYS A 169 5.44 12.50 -19.14
N ILE A 170 4.99 11.89 -18.04
CA ILE A 170 3.85 12.31 -17.25
C ILE A 170 4.37 13.16 -16.08
N PRO A 171 4.03 14.47 -16.02
CA PRO A 171 4.48 15.33 -14.94
C PRO A 171 4.06 14.80 -13.56
N GLY A 172 4.97 14.85 -12.60
CA GLY A 172 4.72 14.39 -11.22
C GLY A 172 4.75 12.88 -11.03
N ALA A 173 4.86 12.08 -12.09
CA ALA A 173 4.97 10.63 -11.97
C ALA A 173 6.29 10.23 -11.29
N ASN A 174 6.18 9.30 -10.36
CA ASN A 174 7.27 8.51 -9.79
C ASN A 174 6.86 7.04 -9.84
N ILE A 175 7.83 6.13 -9.77
CA ILE A 175 7.56 4.69 -9.89
C ILE A 175 8.06 3.97 -8.64
N GLN A 176 7.15 3.22 -8.02
CA GLN A 176 7.46 2.25 -6.99
C GLN A 176 7.40 0.84 -7.58
N PHE A 177 8.56 0.24 -7.77
CA PHE A 177 8.67 -1.18 -8.01
C PHE A 177 8.53 -1.96 -6.70
N ARG A 178 7.86 -3.10 -6.76
CA ARG A 178 7.72 -4.01 -5.62
C ARG A 178 8.25 -5.38 -5.99
N PHE A 179 9.03 -5.96 -5.09
CA PHE A 179 9.31 -7.38 -5.15
C PHE A 179 8.04 -8.18 -4.88
N ASP A 180 8.00 -9.41 -5.37
CA ASP A 180 6.95 -10.36 -4.99
C ASP A 180 7.03 -10.64 -3.49
N TYR A 181 6.06 -10.11 -2.74
CA TYR A 181 6.04 -10.22 -1.29
C TYR A 181 5.91 -11.68 -0.83
N THR A 182 5.28 -12.55 -1.63
CA THR A 182 5.17 -13.99 -1.32
C THR A 182 6.52 -14.71 -1.34
N ALA A 183 7.51 -14.11 -1.99
CA ALA A 183 8.89 -14.59 -2.04
C ALA A 183 9.82 -13.83 -1.08
N THR A 184 9.31 -12.85 -0.32
CA THR A 184 10.13 -12.07 0.63
C THR A 184 10.27 -12.82 1.95
N THR A 185 11.50 -12.91 2.45
CA THR A 185 11.83 -13.51 3.74
C THR A 185 12.72 -12.56 4.54
N PRO A 186 12.85 -12.73 5.86
CA PRO A 186 13.79 -11.93 6.66
C PRO A 186 15.21 -11.94 6.11
N GLU A 187 15.67 -13.09 5.57
CA GLU A 187 17.02 -13.27 5.05
C GLU A 187 17.26 -12.51 3.74
N ASN A 188 16.23 -12.38 2.89
CA ASN A 188 16.38 -11.72 1.58
C ASN A 188 15.89 -10.27 1.56
N LEU A 189 15.28 -9.79 2.66
CA LEU A 189 14.69 -8.47 2.79
C LEU A 189 15.69 -7.38 2.42
N TYR A 190 16.93 -7.50 2.88
CA TYR A 190 18.03 -6.57 2.60
C TYR A 190 19.12 -7.14 1.69
N ASP A 191 18.90 -8.33 1.10
CA ASP A 191 19.90 -8.92 0.19
C ASP A 191 20.04 -8.05 -1.06
N GLU A 192 21.27 -7.61 -1.31
CA GLU A 192 21.65 -6.87 -2.51
C GLU A 192 22.38 -7.71 -3.55
N ALA A 193 23.21 -8.66 -3.10
CA ALA A 193 24.14 -9.37 -3.97
C ALA A 193 23.43 -10.43 -4.82
N GLY A 194 22.42 -11.09 -4.25
CA GLY A 194 21.58 -12.07 -4.96
C GLY A 194 20.40 -11.45 -5.71
N ASP A 195 20.20 -10.14 -5.61
CA ASP A 195 19.02 -9.48 -6.14
C ASP A 195 19.19 -9.01 -7.59
N MET A 196 18.62 -9.80 -8.51
CA MET A 196 18.65 -9.46 -9.93
C MET A 196 17.87 -8.19 -10.28
N ILE A 197 16.76 -7.89 -9.60
CA ILE A 197 15.94 -6.70 -9.88
C ILE A 197 16.73 -5.46 -9.49
N LEU A 198 17.28 -5.46 -8.26
CA LEU A 198 18.17 -4.40 -7.79
C LEU A 198 19.36 -4.20 -8.75
N GLY A 199 20.03 -5.29 -9.13
CA GLY A 199 21.15 -5.25 -10.05
C GLY A 199 20.80 -4.68 -11.43
N ASP A 200 19.61 -4.97 -11.95
CA ASP A 200 19.17 -4.44 -13.24
C ASP A 200 18.75 -2.96 -13.14
N LEU A 201 18.11 -2.54 -12.05
CA LEU A 201 17.80 -1.13 -11.79
C LEU A 201 19.07 -0.28 -11.64
N LYS A 202 20.09 -0.77 -10.90
CA LYS A 202 21.40 -0.12 -10.76
C LYS A 202 22.13 0.09 -12.10
N LYS A 203 21.85 -0.72 -13.13
CA LYS A 203 22.47 -0.57 -14.47
C LYS A 203 21.85 0.55 -15.29
N ILE A 204 20.57 0.88 -15.06
CA ILE A 204 19.81 1.82 -15.89
C ILE A 204 19.49 3.14 -15.19
N SER A 205 19.60 3.18 -13.86
CA SER A 205 19.26 4.32 -13.01
C SER A 205 20.37 4.58 -12.00
N ARG A 206 20.52 5.84 -11.58
CA ARG A 206 21.48 6.21 -10.52
C ARG A 206 20.90 5.82 -9.17
N TYR A 207 21.54 4.92 -8.45
CA TYR A 207 21.17 4.59 -7.07
C TYR A 207 21.46 5.78 -6.12
N THR A 208 20.54 6.08 -5.21
CA THR A 208 20.60 7.26 -4.31
C THR A 208 20.52 6.91 -2.83
N GLY A 209 20.18 5.68 -2.47
CA GLY A 209 20.21 5.24 -1.07
C GLY A 209 19.22 4.12 -0.74
N LEU A 210 19.20 3.74 0.53
CA LEU A 210 18.39 2.68 1.10
C LEU A 210 17.72 3.19 2.37
N ASP A 211 16.41 3.00 2.49
CA ASP A 211 15.71 3.06 3.77
C ASP A 211 15.20 1.67 4.19
N GLY A 212 14.87 1.53 5.46
CA GLY A 212 14.24 0.32 5.93
C GLY A 212 13.91 0.29 7.41
N CYS A 213 13.11 -0.71 7.76
CA CYS A 213 12.70 -1.10 9.11
C CYS A 213 12.69 -2.63 9.25
N ARG A 214 12.20 -3.17 10.36
CA ARG A 214 12.12 -4.64 10.54
C ARG A 214 11.32 -5.36 9.43
N MET A 215 10.32 -4.67 8.85
CA MET A 215 9.33 -5.27 7.95
C MET A 215 9.53 -5.02 6.47
N ARG A 216 10.22 -3.93 6.11
CA ARG A 216 10.34 -3.48 4.72
C ARG A 216 11.61 -2.68 4.51
N CYS A 217 12.07 -2.67 3.26
CA CYS A 217 13.14 -1.80 2.79
C CYS A 217 12.72 -1.10 1.50
N GLY A 218 13.42 -0.01 1.16
CA GLY A 218 13.26 0.73 -0.08
C GLY A 218 14.62 1.14 -0.66
N PHE A 219 14.97 0.62 -1.82
CA PHE A 219 16.13 1.05 -2.61
C PHE A 219 15.70 2.21 -3.52
N HIS A 220 16.36 3.35 -3.41
CA HIS A 220 16.01 4.58 -4.09
C HIS A 220 16.93 4.86 -5.28
N PHE A 221 16.36 5.40 -6.36
CA PHE A 221 17.08 5.76 -7.57
C PHE A 221 16.56 7.05 -8.19
N ASP A 222 17.44 7.68 -8.97
CA ASP A 222 17.10 8.71 -9.94
C ASP A 222 17.23 8.14 -11.36
N TYR A 223 16.14 8.19 -12.12
CA TYR A 223 16.16 7.92 -13.56
C TYR A 223 15.85 9.21 -14.33
N LYS A 224 16.91 9.94 -14.72
CA LYS A 224 16.81 11.17 -15.52
C LYS A 224 15.88 12.21 -14.86
N GLY A 225 16.00 12.36 -13.53
CA GLY A 225 15.17 13.27 -12.73
C GLY A 225 13.82 12.73 -12.27
N MET A 226 13.46 11.48 -12.64
CA MET A 226 12.28 10.79 -12.08
C MET A 226 12.71 9.89 -10.92
N GLU A 227 12.08 10.06 -9.76
CA GLU A 227 12.30 9.20 -8.59
C GLU A 227 11.76 7.79 -8.85
N LEU A 228 12.60 6.80 -8.56
CA LEU A 228 12.21 5.40 -8.51
C LEU A 228 12.49 4.85 -7.11
N THR A 229 11.61 3.99 -6.62
CA THR A 229 11.90 3.20 -5.44
C THR A 229 11.59 1.73 -5.70
N TYR A 230 12.47 0.84 -5.28
CA TYR A 230 12.26 -0.60 -5.30
C TYR A 230 12.13 -1.12 -3.87
N HIS A 231 10.95 -1.61 -3.52
CA HIS A 231 10.65 -2.05 -2.15
C HIS A 231 10.50 -3.57 -2.05
N LYS A 232 10.92 -4.08 -0.90
CA LYS A 232 10.61 -5.42 -0.42
C LYS A 232 9.88 -5.28 0.91
N THR A 233 8.85 -6.09 1.12
CA THR A 233 8.05 -6.10 2.35
C THR A 233 7.73 -7.54 2.71
N LEU A 234 7.83 -7.87 3.99
CA LEU A 234 7.47 -9.20 4.49
C LEU A 234 5.98 -9.50 4.27
N PRO A 235 5.58 -10.78 4.10
CA PRO A 235 4.21 -11.17 3.78
C PRO A 235 3.28 -11.22 5.01
N TYR A 236 3.65 -10.55 6.11
CA TYR A 236 2.91 -10.51 7.37
C TYR A 236 2.97 -9.11 7.98
N SER A 237 2.03 -8.83 8.87
CA SER A 237 1.87 -7.54 9.55
C SER A 237 2.42 -7.51 10.97
N THR A 238 2.60 -8.69 11.58
CA THR A 238 3.00 -8.85 12.98
C THR A 238 4.41 -9.40 13.08
N ILE A 239 5.26 -8.75 13.88
CA ILE A 239 6.56 -9.28 14.28
C ILE A 239 6.53 -9.65 15.76
N VAL A 240 6.92 -10.89 16.08
CA VAL A 240 7.11 -11.31 17.47
C VAL A 240 8.56 -11.05 17.87
N GLU A 241 8.77 -10.13 18.80
CA GLU A 241 10.11 -9.72 19.26
C GLU A 241 10.11 -9.52 20.78
N ARG A 242 11.22 -9.91 21.43
CA ARG A 242 11.45 -9.60 22.85
C ARG A 242 12.14 -8.25 22.94
N ASP A 243 11.54 -7.30 23.65
CA ASP A 243 12.16 -6.00 23.88
C ASP A 243 13.20 -6.14 25.00
N ASP A 244 14.45 -5.80 24.70
CA ASP A 244 15.56 -5.90 25.64
C ASP A 244 15.43 -4.90 26.82
N ARG A 245 14.63 -3.83 26.69
CA ARG A 245 14.48 -2.78 27.70
C ARG A 245 13.62 -3.22 28.88
N ASP A 246 12.53 -3.95 28.61
CA ASP A 246 11.57 -4.42 29.62
C ASP A 246 11.53 -5.95 29.75
N GLY A 247 12.19 -6.67 28.84
CA GLY A 247 12.25 -8.12 28.80
C GLY A 247 10.96 -8.80 28.33
N VAL A 248 9.96 -8.05 27.87
CA VAL A 248 8.65 -8.55 27.44
C VAL A 248 8.68 -8.91 25.95
N THR A 249 8.07 -10.03 25.60
CA THR A 249 7.79 -10.40 24.21
C THR A 249 6.51 -9.73 23.76
N TYR A 250 6.56 -9.02 22.63
CA TYR A 250 5.44 -8.29 22.05
C TYR A 250 5.04 -8.85 20.70
N ASP A 251 3.75 -8.75 20.39
CA ASP A 251 3.22 -8.80 19.02
C ASP A 251 3.28 -7.37 18.45
N ILE A 252 4.31 -7.07 17.65
CA ILE A 252 4.55 -5.74 17.08
C ILE A 252 3.77 -5.60 15.77
N LEU A 253 2.76 -4.72 15.77
CA LEU A 253 1.87 -4.49 14.63
C LEU A 253 2.35 -3.30 13.79
N TYR A 254 2.53 -3.52 12.49
CA TYR A 254 2.80 -2.45 11.52
C TYR A 254 1.61 -2.13 10.64
N ASP A 255 0.78 -3.12 10.34
CA ASP A 255 -0.42 -2.98 9.52
C ASP A 255 -1.59 -3.74 10.21
N ILE A 256 -2.79 -3.16 10.18
CA ILE A 256 -4.06 -3.73 10.62
C ILE A 256 -4.97 -3.79 9.39
N LEU A 257 -5.79 -4.84 9.27
CA LEU A 257 -6.68 -5.01 8.12
C LEU A 257 -8.13 -4.84 8.57
N ILE A 258 -8.88 -3.96 7.91
CA ILE A 258 -10.34 -3.94 7.97
C ILE A 258 -10.85 -4.68 6.73
N LYS A 259 -11.47 -5.84 6.93
CA LYS A 259 -12.01 -6.67 5.86
C LYS A 259 -13.32 -6.09 5.32
N GLN A 260 -13.79 -6.63 4.19
CA GLN A 260 -14.96 -6.18 3.43
C GLN A 260 -16.27 -6.23 4.22
N ASN A 261 -16.33 -7.08 5.25
CA ASN A 261 -17.45 -7.20 6.19
C ASN A 261 -17.31 -6.30 7.43
N GLY A 262 -16.20 -5.56 7.55
CA GLY A 262 -15.81 -4.75 8.71
C GLY A 262 -15.10 -5.53 9.83
N ASP A 263 -14.73 -6.80 9.65
CA ASP A 263 -13.88 -7.48 10.64
C ASP A 263 -12.48 -6.85 10.68
N ILE A 264 -11.92 -6.71 11.88
CA ILE A 264 -10.58 -6.15 12.09
C ILE A 264 -9.60 -7.28 12.38
N HIS A 265 -8.51 -7.34 11.60
CA HIS A 265 -7.51 -8.39 11.63
C HIS A 265 -6.13 -7.80 11.92
N SER A 266 -5.34 -8.52 12.72
CA SER A 266 -3.96 -8.14 13.04
C SER A 266 -2.95 -8.63 12.00
N ASP A 267 -3.32 -9.62 11.17
CA ASP A 267 -2.44 -10.17 10.15
C ASP A 267 -3.20 -10.70 8.93
N TRP A 268 -2.44 -11.00 7.87
CA TRP A 268 -2.93 -11.51 6.58
C TRP A 268 -3.33 -12.98 6.60
N ASP A 269 -3.00 -13.70 7.68
CA ASP A 269 -3.32 -15.13 7.87
C ASP A 269 -4.75 -15.37 8.39
N GLY A 270 -5.53 -14.31 8.58
CA GLY A 270 -6.90 -14.38 9.09
C GLY A 270 -7.01 -14.18 10.60
N THR A 271 -5.90 -13.95 11.31
CA THR A 271 -5.92 -13.66 12.75
C THR A 271 -6.69 -12.37 13.04
N LYS A 272 -7.79 -12.48 13.81
CA LYS A 272 -8.59 -11.33 14.26
C LYS A 272 -7.81 -10.50 15.28
N LEU A 273 -7.93 -9.18 15.19
CA LEU A 273 -7.35 -8.26 16.16
C LEU A 273 -8.15 -8.31 17.48
N ASP A 274 -7.47 -8.46 18.61
CA ASP A 274 -8.06 -8.18 19.92
C ASP A 274 -8.04 -6.67 20.14
N VAL A 275 -9.16 -6.00 19.83
CA VAL A 275 -9.21 -4.54 19.81
C VAL A 275 -9.07 -3.93 21.22
N ASP A 276 -9.60 -4.60 22.25
CA ASP A 276 -9.50 -4.13 23.64
C ASP A 276 -8.05 -4.19 24.15
N ALA A 277 -7.28 -5.14 23.64
CA ALA A 277 -5.86 -5.23 23.91
C ALA A 277 -5.05 -4.23 23.08
N TYR A 278 -5.41 -4.01 21.81
CA TYR A 278 -4.74 -3.03 20.95
C TYR A 278 -4.94 -1.61 21.46
N ALA A 279 -6.10 -1.30 22.05
CA ALA A 279 -6.34 -0.05 22.77
C ALA A 279 -5.36 0.21 23.94
N LYS A 280 -4.62 -0.81 24.38
CA LYS A 280 -3.59 -0.76 25.42
C LYS A 280 -2.18 -1.01 24.86
N ALA A 281 -2.00 -0.91 23.55
CA ALA A 281 -0.72 -1.17 22.91
C ALA A 281 0.37 -0.24 23.45
N VAL A 282 1.58 -0.77 23.55
CA VAL A 282 2.77 0.03 23.85
C VAL A 282 3.25 0.70 22.56
N PHE A 283 3.63 1.97 22.65
CA PHE A 283 4.15 2.71 21.51
C PHE A 283 5.68 2.74 21.51
N GLU A 284 6.28 2.63 20.33
CA GLU A 284 7.71 2.83 20.10
C GLU A 284 7.96 3.80 18.94
N PRO A 285 9.11 4.49 18.87
CA PRO A 285 9.43 5.34 17.73
C PRO A 285 9.37 4.56 16.42
N TYR A 286 8.91 5.19 15.33
CA TYR A 286 8.89 4.52 14.04
C TYR A 286 10.33 4.16 13.61
N ASP A 287 10.57 2.88 13.35
CA ASP A 287 11.88 2.31 13.06
C ASP A 287 12.30 2.42 11.59
N LEU A 288 11.43 2.93 10.72
CA LEU A 288 11.77 3.24 9.32
C LEU A 288 12.76 4.41 9.27
N ARG A 289 13.94 4.14 8.73
CA ARG A 289 15.03 5.12 8.64
C ARG A 289 15.87 4.93 7.38
N TRP A 290 16.51 6.00 6.94
CA TRP A 290 17.59 5.91 5.96
C TRP A 290 18.77 5.13 6.57
N LEU A 291 19.14 4.02 5.93
CA LEU A 291 20.30 3.21 6.25
C LEU A 291 21.51 3.65 5.43
N GLU A 292 21.26 4.12 4.21
CA GLU A 292 22.25 4.67 3.30
C GLU A 292 21.64 5.87 2.57
N LYS A 293 22.39 6.98 2.47
CA LYS A 293 22.00 8.12 1.64
C LYS A 293 23.20 8.63 0.87
N ILE A 294 23.13 8.57 -0.46
CA ILE A 294 24.18 9.02 -1.34
C ILE A 294 23.91 10.49 -1.67
N ALA A 295 24.85 11.36 -1.30
CA ALA A 295 24.74 12.79 -1.60
C ALA A 295 24.74 13.00 -3.13
N CYS A 296 23.83 13.87 -3.59
CA CYS A 296 23.70 14.26 -4.99
C CYS A 296 24.91 15.06 -5.48
#